data_AF-J9CMB7-F1
#
_entry.id   AF-J9CMB7-F1
#
_cell.length_a   1.000
_cell.length_b   1.000
_cell.length_c   1.000
_cell.angle_alpha   90.00
_cell.angle_beta   90.00
_cell.angle_gamma   90.00
#
_symmetry.space_group_name_H-M   'P 1'
#
loop_
_entity.id
_entity.type
_entity.pdbx_description
1 polymer ?
#
loop_
_entity_poly.entity_id
_entity_poly.type
_entity_poly.pdbx_seq_one_letter_code
_entity_poly.pdbx_strand_id
1 'polypeptide(L)'
;MLIRALGIGTNAEIIELFGEEPKILASFTKDTSENYQEGLLELYKKIRPGEPLAVESAESLITSMFFDPRRYDLAKVGRYKFNKKLLLRNRIAGHKLAEDVVDMTTGEIVAEAGTVVSQEKADEIQNAAVPYVWIQGEERNIKVLSSMVVNIRNYVDFSEEELKEMGVTELVYYPVLAKILEENEDEEDIKEAIKQEIHELIPKHITKEDILASINYNMHLEYGLGTDDDIDHLGNRRIRAVGELLQNQYRIGLSRLERVVRERMTTQDLDGITPQSLINIKPVTAAVKRVLRFFSVVTVHGSEQPIR
;
A
#
# COMPACT_ATOMS: atom_id res chain seq x y z
N MET A 1 16.49 -4.08 -9.87
CA MET A 1 15.24 -4.69 -10.41
C MET A 1 13.92 -4.09 -9.91
N LEU A 2 13.40 -4.41 -8.70
CA LEU A 2 12.03 -3.99 -8.31
C LEU A 2 11.83 -2.47 -8.33
N ILE A 3 12.76 -1.71 -7.75
CA ILE A 3 12.74 -0.23 -7.76
C ILE A 3 12.64 0.30 -9.19
N ARG A 4 13.40 -0.30 -10.12
CA ARG A 4 13.32 0.03 -11.56
C ARG A 4 11.95 -0.26 -12.12
N ALA A 5 11.39 -1.45 -11.86
CA ALA A 5 10.06 -1.82 -12.34
C ALA A 5 8.92 -0.92 -11.80
N LEU A 6 9.15 -0.14 -10.75
CA LEU A 6 8.17 0.82 -10.21
C LEU A 6 8.20 2.20 -10.90
N GLY A 7 9.19 2.44 -11.77
CA GLY A 7 9.32 3.67 -12.55
C GLY A 7 10.66 4.41 -12.36
N ILE A 8 11.51 3.98 -11.43
CA ILE A 8 12.78 4.67 -11.11
C ILE A 8 13.91 3.97 -11.86
N GLY A 9 14.08 4.32 -13.13
CA GLY A 9 14.74 3.51 -14.13
C GLY A 9 16.26 3.42 -13.97
N THR A 10 16.92 4.51 -13.60
CA THR A 10 18.40 4.65 -13.64
C THR A 10 19.03 4.62 -12.24
N ASN A 11 20.32 4.29 -12.17
CA ASN A 11 21.05 4.34 -10.88
C ASN A 11 21.04 5.74 -10.26
N ALA A 12 21.13 6.77 -11.10
CA ALA A 12 21.14 8.16 -10.65
C ALA A 12 19.82 8.52 -9.94
N GLU A 13 18.67 8.19 -10.54
CA GLU A 13 17.35 8.42 -9.93
C GLU A 13 17.17 7.61 -8.64
N ILE A 14 17.69 6.38 -8.59
CA ILE A 14 17.63 5.56 -7.37
C ILE A 14 18.49 6.17 -6.26
N ILE A 15 19.69 6.65 -6.57
CA ILE A 15 20.57 7.34 -5.62
C ILE A 15 19.94 8.65 -5.17
N GLU A 16 19.34 9.41 -6.08
CA GLU A 16 18.61 10.63 -5.73
C GLU A 16 17.47 10.32 -4.75
N LEU A 17 16.71 9.26 -4.99
CA LEU A 17 15.58 8.88 -4.14
C LEU A 17 16.03 8.37 -2.76
N PHE A 18 16.96 7.41 -2.70
CA PHE A 18 17.35 6.75 -1.44
C PHE A 18 18.57 7.38 -0.74
N GLY A 19 19.22 8.35 -1.38
CA GLY A 19 20.56 8.80 -1.02
C GLY A 19 21.63 7.77 -1.41
N GLU A 20 22.89 8.09 -1.10
CA GLU A 20 24.03 7.17 -1.27
C GLU A 20 24.03 6.07 -0.20
N GLU A 21 22.98 5.24 -0.19
CA GLU A 21 22.85 4.08 0.71
C GLU A 21 23.80 2.94 0.28
N PRO A 22 24.76 2.52 1.13
CA PRO A 22 25.73 1.48 0.81
C PRO A 22 25.10 0.17 0.34
N LYS A 23 23.96 -0.22 0.93
CA LYS A 23 23.24 -1.45 0.53
C LYS A 23 22.67 -1.36 -0.88
N ILE A 24 22.15 -0.19 -1.25
CA ILE A 24 21.65 0.08 -2.61
C ILE A 24 22.83 0.07 -3.59
N LEU A 25 23.92 0.78 -3.28
CA LEU A 25 25.12 0.83 -4.13
C LEU A 25 25.71 -0.56 -4.34
N ALA A 26 25.83 -1.36 -3.28
CA ALA A 26 26.30 -2.73 -3.37
C ALA A 26 25.35 -3.60 -4.22
N SER A 27 24.04 -3.36 -4.15
CA SER A 27 23.06 -4.10 -4.94
C SER A 27 23.20 -3.85 -6.45
N PHE A 28 23.63 -2.65 -6.87
CA PHE A 28 23.85 -2.34 -8.28
C PHE A 28 24.89 -3.25 -8.94
N THR A 29 25.91 -3.69 -8.19
CA THR A 29 26.93 -4.61 -8.71
C THR A 29 26.38 -5.99 -9.10
N LYS A 30 25.20 -6.34 -8.57
CA LYS A 30 24.50 -7.61 -8.83
C LYS A 30 23.23 -7.42 -9.67
N ASP A 31 22.82 -6.17 -9.92
CA ASP A 31 21.64 -5.87 -10.73
C ASP A 31 22.00 -6.04 -12.20
N THR A 32 21.28 -6.91 -12.90
CA THR A 32 21.51 -7.17 -14.33
C THR A 32 20.75 -6.20 -15.23
N SER A 33 19.92 -5.33 -14.65
CA SER A 33 19.10 -4.36 -15.37
C SER A 33 19.67 -2.95 -15.16
N GLU A 34 19.65 -2.13 -16.21
CA GLU A 34 20.16 -0.75 -16.17
C GLU A 34 19.06 0.31 -16.37
N ASN A 35 17.86 -0.10 -16.79
CA ASN A 35 16.72 0.79 -17.06
C ASN A 35 15.38 0.21 -16.58
N TYR A 36 14.32 1.02 -16.70
CA TYR A 36 12.93 0.67 -16.35
C TYR A 36 12.47 -0.62 -17.06
N GLN A 37 12.62 -0.68 -18.38
CA GLN A 37 12.11 -1.77 -19.21
C GLN A 37 12.80 -3.09 -18.87
N GLU A 38 14.13 -3.11 -18.75
CA GLU A 38 14.88 -4.28 -18.35
C GLU A 38 14.51 -4.75 -16.94
N GLY A 39 14.37 -3.82 -15.99
CA GLY A 39 13.98 -4.15 -14.63
C GLY A 39 12.60 -4.80 -14.56
N LEU A 40 11.67 -4.30 -15.38
CA LEU A 40 10.32 -4.83 -15.52
C LEU A 40 10.32 -6.23 -16.16
N LEU A 41 11.09 -6.42 -17.25
CA LEU A 41 11.19 -7.71 -17.94
C LEU A 41 11.88 -8.78 -17.08
N GLU A 42 12.93 -8.43 -16.35
CA GLU A 42 13.61 -9.37 -15.44
C GLU A 42 12.70 -9.77 -14.26
N LEU A 43 11.92 -8.83 -13.73
CA LEU A 43 10.92 -9.15 -12.70
C LEU A 43 9.82 -10.06 -13.27
N TYR A 44 9.31 -9.76 -14.46
CA TYR A 44 8.30 -10.56 -15.13
C TYR A 44 8.78 -11.99 -15.40
N LYS A 45 10.00 -12.15 -15.92
CA LYS A 45 10.64 -13.45 -16.19
C LYS A 45 10.73 -14.33 -14.94
N LYS A 46 10.97 -13.72 -13.76
CA LYS A 46 11.02 -14.45 -12.48
C LYS A 46 9.63 -14.89 -12.00
N ILE A 47 8.59 -14.09 -12.27
CA ILE A 47 7.20 -14.42 -11.88
C ILE A 47 6.59 -15.45 -12.83
N ARG A 48 6.83 -15.31 -14.14
CA ARG A 48 6.28 -16.14 -15.21
C ARG A 48 7.39 -16.69 -16.10
N PRO A 49 8.10 -17.74 -15.67
CA PRO A 49 9.17 -18.32 -16.45
C PRO A 49 8.62 -18.97 -17.74
N GLY A 50 9.13 -18.54 -18.89
CA GLY A 50 8.81 -19.15 -20.20
C GLY A 50 7.68 -18.48 -21.00
N GLU A 51 7.01 -17.45 -20.48
CA GLU A 51 6.11 -16.61 -21.27
C GLU A 51 6.90 -15.59 -22.13
N PRO A 52 6.41 -15.22 -23.34
CA PRO A 52 7.05 -14.20 -24.16
C PRO A 52 7.21 -12.88 -23.39
N LEU A 53 8.39 -12.28 -23.49
CA LEU A 53 8.71 -11.03 -22.81
C LEU A 53 8.18 -9.85 -23.62
N ALA A 54 7.10 -9.23 -23.14
CA ALA A 54 6.58 -7.97 -23.66
C ALA A 54 6.44 -6.95 -22.52
N VAL A 55 6.94 -5.74 -22.75
CA VAL A 55 6.99 -4.66 -21.74
C VAL A 55 5.57 -4.33 -21.24
N GLU A 56 4.62 -4.12 -22.14
CA GLU A 56 3.22 -3.80 -21.79
C GLU A 56 2.55 -4.91 -20.95
N SER A 57 2.83 -6.17 -21.28
CA SER A 57 2.29 -7.32 -20.53
C SER A 57 2.90 -7.40 -19.14
N ALA A 58 4.18 -7.07 -19.01
CA ALA A 58 4.87 -7.04 -17.74
C ALA A 58 4.38 -5.88 -16.86
N GLU A 59 4.18 -4.70 -17.44
CA GLU A 59 3.66 -3.51 -16.76
C GLU A 59 2.23 -3.76 -16.27
N SER A 60 1.38 -4.28 -17.14
CA SER A 60 0.01 -4.66 -16.79
C SER A 60 -0.01 -5.67 -15.64
N LEU A 61 0.89 -6.67 -15.65
CA LEU A 61 0.98 -7.65 -14.56
C LEU A 61 1.36 -7.00 -13.24
N ILE A 62 2.44 -6.21 -13.20
CA ILE A 62 2.91 -5.58 -11.95
C ILE A 62 1.86 -4.61 -11.40
N THR A 63 1.27 -3.79 -12.25
CA THR A 63 0.18 -2.88 -11.86
C THR A 63 -1.00 -3.65 -11.31
N SER A 64 -1.40 -4.74 -11.98
CA SER A 64 -2.49 -5.60 -11.55
C SER A 64 -2.19 -6.38 -10.26
N MET A 65 -0.92 -6.65 -9.97
CA MET A 65 -0.51 -7.38 -8.76
C MET A 65 -0.53 -6.52 -7.50
N PHE A 66 -0.09 -5.25 -7.60
CA PHE A 66 0.09 -4.39 -6.42
C PHE A 66 -0.92 -3.25 -6.32
N PHE A 67 -1.33 -2.66 -7.46
CA PHE A 67 -2.08 -1.41 -7.50
C PHE A 67 -3.54 -1.58 -7.92
N ASP A 68 -3.98 -2.78 -8.30
CA ASP A 68 -5.38 -3.07 -8.59
C ASP A 68 -6.14 -3.44 -7.30
N PRO A 69 -7.09 -2.60 -6.83
CA PRO A 69 -7.86 -2.86 -5.60
C PRO A 69 -8.72 -4.12 -5.66
N ARG A 70 -8.99 -4.66 -6.86
CA ARG A 70 -9.74 -5.93 -7.01
C ARG A 70 -8.87 -7.14 -6.72
N ARG A 71 -7.54 -7.00 -6.82
CA ARG A 71 -6.58 -8.11 -6.69
C ARG A 71 -5.72 -8.00 -5.45
N TYR A 72 -5.44 -6.79 -5.00
CA TYR A 72 -4.66 -6.51 -3.81
C TYR A 72 -5.51 -5.70 -2.81
N ASP A 73 -5.77 -6.27 -1.63
CA ASP A 73 -6.63 -5.67 -0.60
C ASP A 73 -6.02 -5.95 0.78
N LEU A 74 -5.42 -4.92 1.38
CA LEU A 74 -4.93 -4.88 2.75
C LEU A 74 -6.07 -4.96 3.77
N ALA A 75 -7.31 -4.69 3.36
CA ALA A 75 -8.44 -4.36 4.22
C ALA A 75 -8.18 -3.14 5.11
N LYS A 76 -9.23 -2.65 5.78
CA LYS A 76 -9.15 -1.46 6.66
C LYS A 76 -8.07 -1.62 7.75
N VAL A 77 -8.06 -2.77 8.43
CA VAL A 77 -7.11 -3.04 9.52
C VAL A 77 -5.68 -3.16 8.98
N GLY A 78 -5.48 -3.72 7.78
CA GLY A 78 -4.15 -3.80 7.19
C GLY A 78 -3.61 -2.42 6.83
N ARG A 79 -4.42 -1.56 6.18
CA ARG A 79 -4.03 -0.16 5.91
C ARG A 79 -3.69 0.59 7.19
N TYR A 80 -4.51 0.47 8.24
CA TYR A 80 -4.23 1.08 9.55
C TYR A 80 -2.86 0.65 10.11
N LYS A 81 -2.59 -0.67 10.14
CA LYS A 81 -1.32 -1.20 10.64
C LYS A 81 -0.13 -0.76 9.79
N PHE A 82 -0.31 -0.78 8.48
CA PHE A 82 0.73 -0.39 7.52
C PHE A 82 1.09 1.09 7.68
N ASN A 83 0.07 1.96 7.73
CA ASN A 83 0.23 3.38 8.07
C ASN A 83 1.01 3.52 9.36
N LYS A 84 0.51 2.92 10.46
CA LYS A 84 1.12 3.02 11.80
C LYS A 84 2.59 2.61 11.81
N LYS A 85 2.98 1.58 11.07
CA LYS A 85 4.36 1.09 11.00
C LYS A 85 5.26 2.06 10.23
N LEU A 86 4.79 2.61 9.13
CA LEU A 86 5.59 3.47 8.24
C LEU A 86 5.52 4.97 8.54
N LEU A 87 4.75 5.39 9.56
CA LEU A 87 4.67 6.79 9.96
C LEU A 87 6.06 7.41 10.08
N LEU A 88 6.30 8.43 9.28
CA LEU A 88 7.56 9.15 9.25
C LEU A 88 7.91 9.68 10.65
N ARG A 89 6.92 10.24 11.36
CA ARG A 89 7.11 10.83 12.69
C ARG A 89 7.78 9.86 13.68
N ASN A 90 7.41 8.58 13.61
CA ASN A 90 7.92 7.55 14.53
C ASN A 90 9.39 7.22 14.24
N ARG A 91 9.87 7.44 13.02
CA ARG A 91 11.24 7.14 12.59
C ARG A 91 12.20 8.30 12.83
N ILE A 92 11.69 9.53 12.81
CA ILE A 92 12.51 10.75 12.86
C ILE A 92 12.56 11.37 14.25
N ALA A 93 11.55 11.10 15.10
CA ALA A 93 11.50 11.64 16.45
C ALA A 93 12.69 11.18 17.29
N GLY A 94 13.32 12.12 18.00
CA GLY A 94 14.51 11.90 18.80
C GLY A 94 15.82 11.99 18.02
N HIS A 95 15.77 12.08 16.69
CA HIS A 95 16.96 12.21 15.84
C HIS A 95 17.21 13.67 15.43
N LYS A 96 18.46 13.95 15.08
CA LYS A 96 18.90 15.28 14.64
C LYS A 96 18.80 15.41 13.13
N LEU A 97 18.21 16.49 12.63
CA LEU A 97 18.14 16.78 11.20
C LEU A 97 19.52 17.16 10.65
N ALA A 98 19.86 16.65 9.48
CA ALA A 98 21.09 17.00 8.78
C ALA A 98 20.91 18.18 7.79
N GLU A 99 19.70 18.33 7.25
CA GLU A 99 19.33 19.40 6.32
C GLU A 99 18.00 20.02 6.77
N ASP A 100 17.69 21.20 6.21
CA ASP A 100 16.40 21.86 6.42
C ASP A 100 15.27 20.98 5.86
N VAL A 101 14.18 20.90 6.60
CA VAL A 101 12.96 20.24 6.16
C VAL A 101 12.04 21.30 5.60
N VAL A 102 11.76 21.21 4.31
CA VAL A 102 10.97 22.18 3.56
C VAL A 102 9.65 21.55 3.15
N ASP A 103 8.55 22.26 3.38
CA ASP A 103 7.26 21.93 2.78
C ASP A 103 7.31 22.28 1.29
N MET A 104 7.14 21.28 0.43
CA MET A 104 7.28 21.46 -1.02
C MET A 104 6.14 22.27 -1.64
N THR A 105 5.01 22.39 -0.94
CA THR A 105 3.82 23.09 -1.41
C THR A 105 3.90 24.57 -1.07
N THR A 106 4.33 24.90 0.16
CA THR A 106 4.45 26.30 0.60
C THR A 106 5.84 26.90 0.39
N GLY A 107 6.87 26.06 0.27
CA GLY A 107 8.28 26.46 0.24
C GLY A 107 8.82 26.88 1.62
N GLU A 108 8.04 26.72 2.68
CA GLU A 108 8.42 27.13 4.04
C GLU A 108 9.30 26.08 4.73
N ILE A 109 10.25 26.55 5.53
CA ILE A 109 11.09 25.70 6.37
C ILE A 109 10.28 25.26 7.59
N VAL A 110 9.91 23.99 7.65
CA VAL A 110 9.17 23.37 8.76
C VAL A 110 10.11 23.13 9.96
N ALA A 111 11.36 22.80 9.67
CA ALA A 111 12.40 22.58 10.67
C ALA A 111 13.80 22.87 10.10
N GLU A 112 14.63 23.56 10.88
CA GLU A 112 16.01 23.89 10.48
C GLU A 112 16.97 22.71 10.71
N ALA A 113 18.01 22.65 9.88
CA ALA A 113 19.12 21.74 9.99
C ALA A 113 19.75 21.81 11.38
N GLY A 114 20.09 20.64 11.93
CA GLY A 114 20.64 20.51 13.27
C GLY A 114 19.62 20.50 14.40
N THR A 115 18.34 20.71 14.12
CA THR A 115 17.27 20.56 15.11
C THR A 115 17.12 19.10 15.53
N VAL A 116 17.02 18.84 16.83
CA VAL A 116 16.60 17.52 17.35
C VAL A 116 15.08 17.46 17.31
N VAL A 117 14.54 16.51 16.55
CA VAL A 117 13.11 16.42 16.26
C VAL A 117 12.36 15.95 17.51
N SER A 118 11.52 16.82 18.08
CA SER A 118 10.57 16.45 19.14
C SER A 118 9.40 15.65 18.57
N GLN A 119 8.57 15.02 19.43
CA GLN A 119 7.36 14.33 18.96
C GLN A 119 6.40 15.28 18.23
N GLU A 120 6.18 16.48 18.78
CA GLU A 120 5.33 17.51 18.17
C GLU A 120 5.89 17.96 16.81
N LYS A 121 7.21 18.20 16.73
CA LYS A 121 7.85 18.59 15.47
C LYS A 121 7.81 17.46 14.44
N ALA A 122 7.91 16.20 14.88
CA ALA A 122 7.78 15.05 14.01
C ALA A 122 6.36 14.94 13.42
N ASP A 123 5.33 15.26 14.21
CA ASP A 123 3.95 15.37 13.77
C ASP A 123 3.75 16.49 12.74
N GLU A 124 4.33 17.66 12.98
CA GLU A 124 4.30 18.78 12.02
C GLU A 124 4.97 18.39 10.70
N ILE A 125 6.18 17.83 10.75
CA ILE A 125 6.93 17.38 9.56
C ILE A 125 6.12 16.35 8.77
N GLN A 126 5.50 15.38 9.43
CA GLN A 126 4.70 14.38 8.73
C GLN A 126 3.49 15.00 8.05
N ASN A 127 2.78 15.90 8.74
CA ASN A 127 1.58 16.54 8.21
C ASN A 127 1.87 17.71 7.26
N ALA A 128 3.14 18.10 7.07
CA ALA A 128 3.58 18.96 5.97
C ALA A 128 3.80 18.17 4.66
N ALA A 129 3.45 16.87 4.64
CA ALA A 129 3.57 15.98 3.49
C ALA A 129 4.97 15.97 2.83
N VAL A 130 6.03 16.12 3.61
CA VAL A 130 7.38 16.08 3.04
C VAL A 130 7.71 14.68 2.50
N PRO A 131 8.31 14.57 1.30
CA PRO A 131 8.62 13.26 0.70
C PRO A 131 9.75 12.53 1.41
N TYR A 132 10.66 13.27 2.04
CA TYR A 132 11.78 12.73 2.79
C TYR A 132 12.31 13.73 3.82
N VAL A 133 13.12 13.24 4.75
CA VAL A 133 13.98 14.07 5.60
C VAL A 133 15.40 13.49 5.64
N TRP A 134 16.38 14.35 5.86
CA TRP A 134 17.75 13.93 6.11
C TRP A 134 18.05 13.91 7.60
N ILE A 135 18.44 12.74 8.11
CA ILE A 135 18.83 12.54 9.50
C ILE A 135 20.34 12.46 9.59
N GLN A 136 20.91 13.15 10.58
CA GLN A 136 22.33 13.07 10.90
C GLN A 136 22.63 11.71 11.54
N GLY A 137 23.27 10.82 10.78
CA GLY A 137 23.82 9.57 11.30
C GLY A 137 25.24 9.76 11.87
N GLU A 138 25.82 8.67 12.36
CA GLU A 138 27.18 8.69 12.93
C GLU A 138 28.26 8.89 11.87
N GLU A 139 28.16 8.16 10.74
CA GLU A 139 29.15 8.20 9.66
C GLU A 139 28.70 9.03 8.46
N ARG A 140 27.39 9.12 8.21
CA ARG A 140 26.80 9.82 7.06
C ARG A 140 25.37 10.27 7.34
N ASN A 141 24.88 11.17 6.50
CA ASN A 141 23.48 11.55 6.49
C ASN A 141 22.62 10.43 5.90
N ILE A 142 21.45 10.21 6.49
CA ILE A 142 20.54 9.12 6.15
C ILE A 142 19.22 9.72 5.64
N LYS A 143 18.84 9.38 4.40
CA LYS A 143 17.62 9.90 3.77
C LYS A 143 16.41 9.04 4.12
N VAL A 144 15.56 9.53 5.01
CA VAL A 144 14.36 8.82 5.49
C VAL A 144 13.17 9.19 4.61
N LEU A 145 12.60 8.20 3.92
CA LEU A 145 11.45 8.39 3.04
C LEU A 145 10.11 8.37 3.80
N SER A 146 9.20 9.23 3.36
CA SER A 146 7.80 9.27 3.80
C SER A 146 6.93 8.35 2.96
N SER A 147 5.88 7.78 3.56
CA SER A 147 4.80 7.11 2.81
C SER A 147 3.72 8.10 2.33
N MET A 148 3.95 9.41 2.49
CA MET A 148 3.05 10.49 2.05
C MET A 148 1.64 10.41 2.64
N VAL A 149 1.51 9.94 3.88
CA VAL A 149 0.23 9.91 4.59
C VAL A 149 0.15 11.01 5.62
N VAL A 150 -0.97 11.73 5.62
CA VAL A 150 -1.16 12.94 6.43
C VAL A 150 -2.50 12.93 7.15
N ASN A 151 -2.61 13.77 8.18
CA ASN A 151 -3.89 14.11 8.75
C ASN A 151 -4.58 15.16 7.87
N ILE A 152 -5.75 14.81 7.33
CA ILE A 152 -6.51 15.69 6.44
C ILE A 152 -6.87 17.04 7.09
N ARG A 153 -7.03 17.06 8.42
CA ARG A 153 -7.40 18.26 9.19
C ARG A 153 -6.36 19.38 9.12
N ASN A 154 -5.14 19.09 8.69
CA ASN A 154 -4.11 20.10 8.46
C ASN A 154 -4.32 20.86 7.15
N TYR A 155 -5.24 20.40 6.30
CA TYR A 155 -5.47 20.94 4.95
C TYR A 155 -6.91 21.42 4.74
N VAL A 156 -7.87 20.97 5.54
CA VAL A 156 -9.28 21.34 5.44
C VAL A 156 -9.85 21.67 6.82
N ASP A 157 -10.72 22.67 6.89
CA ASP A 157 -11.41 23.08 8.12
C ASP A 157 -12.77 22.38 8.28
N PHE A 158 -12.74 21.04 8.30
CA PHE A 158 -13.94 20.22 8.49
C PHE A 158 -13.98 19.57 9.88
N SER A 159 -15.17 19.52 10.46
CA SER A 159 -15.40 18.85 11.74
C SER A 159 -15.17 17.33 11.64
N GLU A 160 -15.00 16.67 12.79
CA GLU A 160 -14.80 15.21 12.80
C GLU A 160 -16.01 14.46 12.25
N GLU A 161 -17.18 15.03 12.48
CA GLU A 161 -18.46 14.46 12.08
C GLU A 161 -18.59 14.51 10.57
N GLU A 162 -18.29 15.65 9.95
CA GLU A 162 -18.25 15.79 8.48
C GLU A 162 -17.24 14.83 7.84
N LEU A 163 -16.02 14.75 8.36
CA LEU A 163 -15.00 13.83 7.86
C LEU A 163 -15.45 12.37 7.93
N LYS A 164 -16.10 11.97 9.02
CA LYS A 164 -16.65 10.61 9.19
C LYS A 164 -17.81 10.34 8.25
N GLU A 165 -18.68 11.32 8.01
CA GLU A 165 -19.79 11.22 7.05
C GLU A 165 -19.30 11.04 5.61
N MET A 166 -18.15 11.65 5.28
CA MET A 166 -17.46 11.44 4.01
C MET A 166 -16.66 10.12 3.95
N GLY A 167 -16.57 9.39 5.06
CA GLY A 167 -15.89 8.10 5.15
C GLY A 167 -14.39 8.18 5.47
N VAL A 168 -13.88 9.36 5.80
CA VAL A 168 -12.49 9.54 6.25
C VAL A 168 -12.37 8.96 7.66
N THR A 169 -11.71 7.81 7.76
CA THR A 169 -11.58 7.07 9.03
C THR A 169 -10.14 6.84 9.46
N GLU A 170 -9.18 7.24 8.63
CA GLU A 170 -7.74 7.04 8.80
C GLU A 170 -6.98 8.23 8.21
N LEU A 171 -5.65 8.24 8.39
CA LEU A 171 -4.77 9.14 7.64
C LEU A 171 -4.95 8.94 6.13
N VAL A 172 -4.84 10.04 5.40
CA VAL A 172 -5.12 10.11 3.97
C VAL A 172 -3.84 10.18 3.16
N TYR A 173 -3.87 9.64 1.95
CA TYR A 173 -2.76 9.68 1.03
C TYR A 173 -2.68 11.05 0.36
N TYR A 174 -1.62 11.80 0.67
CA TYR A 174 -1.50 13.21 0.32
C TYR A 174 -1.55 13.51 -1.18
N PRO A 175 -0.93 12.73 -2.09
CA PRO A 175 -0.98 13.06 -3.52
C PRO A 175 -2.40 13.08 -4.10
N VAL A 176 -3.31 12.28 -3.57
CA VAL A 176 -4.73 12.33 -3.94
C VAL A 176 -5.41 13.55 -3.31
N LEU A 177 -5.12 13.83 -2.03
CA LEU A 177 -5.63 15.02 -1.36
C LEU A 177 -5.22 16.32 -2.08
N ALA A 178 -3.94 16.44 -2.43
CA ALA A 178 -3.39 17.60 -3.13
C ALA A 178 -4.11 17.83 -4.47
N LYS A 179 -4.30 16.76 -5.26
CA LYS A 179 -5.08 16.82 -6.50
C LYS A 179 -6.51 17.32 -6.26
N ILE A 180 -7.20 16.80 -5.24
CA ILE A 180 -8.56 17.24 -4.91
C ILE A 180 -8.58 18.74 -4.55
N LEU A 181 -7.63 19.21 -3.75
CA LEU A 181 -7.56 20.61 -3.33
C LEU A 181 -7.12 21.56 -4.46
N GLU A 182 -6.37 21.06 -5.45
CA GLU A 182 -6.01 21.82 -6.64
C GLU A 182 -7.16 21.92 -7.65
N GLU A 183 -7.99 20.88 -7.77
CA GLU A 183 -9.08 20.81 -8.75
C GLU A 183 -10.39 21.44 -8.24
N ASN A 184 -10.53 21.70 -6.94
CA ASN A 184 -11.75 22.20 -6.31
C ASN A 184 -11.45 23.40 -5.40
N GLU A 185 -12.16 24.52 -5.60
CA GLU A 185 -11.94 25.77 -4.83
C GLU A 185 -12.94 25.92 -3.66
N ASP A 186 -14.20 25.49 -3.87
CA ASP A 186 -15.28 25.64 -2.88
C ASP A 186 -15.33 24.47 -1.89
N GLU A 187 -15.64 24.76 -0.63
CA GLU A 187 -15.70 23.75 0.45
C GLU A 187 -16.66 22.60 0.14
N GLU A 188 -17.81 22.90 -0.47
CA GLU A 188 -18.81 21.88 -0.82
C GLU A 188 -18.33 20.97 -1.96
N ASP A 189 -17.63 21.53 -2.95
CA ASP A 189 -17.03 20.76 -4.04
C ASP A 189 -15.90 19.86 -3.51
N ILE A 190 -15.08 20.37 -2.59
CA ILE A 190 -14.05 19.58 -1.90
C ILE A 190 -14.68 18.43 -1.11
N LYS A 191 -15.78 18.68 -0.37
CA LYS A 191 -16.50 17.61 0.36
C LYS A 191 -17.02 16.55 -0.59
N GLU A 192 -17.61 16.96 -1.72
CA GLU A 192 -18.10 16.01 -2.71
C GLU A 192 -16.96 15.20 -3.32
N ALA A 193 -15.85 15.83 -3.71
CA ALA A 193 -14.67 15.18 -4.26
C ALA A 193 -14.05 14.18 -3.28
N ILE A 194 -13.89 14.54 -2.00
CA ILE A 194 -13.40 13.63 -0.94
C ILE A 194 -14.29 12.39 -0.85
N LYS A 195 -15.61 12.58 -0.89
CA LYS A 195 -16.57 11.47 -0.80
C LYS A 195 -16.51 10.55 -2.03
N GLN A 196 -16.34 11.13 -3.22
CA GLN A 196 -16.22 10.37 -4.47
C GLN A 196 -14.89 9.60 -4.54
N GLU A 197 -13.78 10.23 -4.14
CA GLU A 197 -12.43 9.67 -4.23
C GLU A 197 -11.93 8.98 -2.94
N ILE A 198 -12.82 8.68 -1.99
CA ILE A 198 -12.44 8.11 -0.69
C ILE A 198 -11.60 6.82 -0.78
N HIS A 199 -11.79 6.04 -1.86
CA HIS A 199 -11.04 4.81 -2.11
C HIS A 199 -9.62 5.06 -2.63
N GLU A 200 -9.37 6.19 -3.25
CA GLU A 200 -8.03 6.63 -3.67
C GLU A 200 -7.34 7.39 -2.52
N LEU A 201 -8.12 8.16 -1.74
CA LEU A 201 -7.66 8.92 -0.59
C LEU A 201 -7.23 8.00 0.58
N ILE A 202 -7.94 6.89 0.78
CA ILE A 202 -7.59 5.82 1.73
C ILE A 202 -7.50 4.50 0.97
N PRO A 203 -6.40 4.27 0.23
CA PRO A 203 -6.28 3.12 -0.64
C PRO A 203 -6.19 1.84 0.17
N LYS A 204 -7.01 0.86 -0.21
CA LYS A 204 -6.95 -0.49 0.38
C LYS A 204 -5.88 -1.35 -0.26
N HIS A 205 -5.28 -0.93 -1.37
CA HIS A 205 -4.08 -1.56 -1.91
C HIS A 205 -2.82 -0.84 -1.43
N ILE A 206 -1.65 -1.39 -1.75
CA ILE A 206 -0.37 -0.75 -1.44
C ILE A 206 -0.09 0.35 -2.47
N THR A 207 0.54 1.46 -2.07
CA THR A 207 0.99 2.53 -2.99
C THR A 207 2.45 2.33 -3.38
N LYS A 208 3.00 3.16 -4.27
CA LYS A 208 4.43 3.09 -4.62
C LYS A 208 5.29 3.58 -3.44
N GLU A 209 4.85 4.64 -2.81
CA GLU A 209 5.44 5.34 -1.67
C GLU A 209 5.50 4.38 -0.47
N ASP A 210 4.46 3.58 -0.26
CA ASP A 210 4.45 2.49 0.70
C ASP A 210 5.59 1.49 0.48
N ILE A 211 5.80 1.05 -0.77
CA ILE A 211 6.85 0.08 -1.13
C ILE A 211 8.22 0.71 -0.92
N LEU A 212 8.43 1.94 -1.41
CA LEU A 212 9.69 2.66 -1.31
C LEU A 212 10.06 2.97 0.14
N ALA A 213 9.10 3.47 0.92
CA ALA A 213 9.25 3.70 2.35
C ALA A 213 9.51 2.39 3.11
N SER A 214 8.90 1.27 2.71
CA SER A 214 9.18 -0.05 3.32
C SER A 214 10.61 -0.54 3.04
N ILE A 215 11.10 -0.38 1.81
CA ILE A 215 12.50 -0.70 1.46
C ILE A 215 13.45 0.18 2.28
N ASN A 216 13.18 1.49 2.33
CA ASN A 216 13.93 2.45 3.13
C ASN A 216 13.89 2.11 4.63
N TYR A 217 12.74 1.71 5.17
CA TYR A 217 12.57 1.29 6.57
C TYR A 217 13.46 0.09 6.88
N ASN A 218 13.40 -0.95 6.05
CA ASN A 218 14.17 -2.17 6.27
C ASN A 218 15.68 -1.91 6.29
N MET A 219 16.18 -1.05 5.39
CA MET A 219 17.61 -0.71 5.34
C MET A 219 18.08 0.09 6.55
N HIS A 220 17.17 0.81 7.22
CA HIS A 220 17.51 1.73 8.30
C HIS A 220 17.26 1.18 9.70
N LEU A 221 16.69 -0.03 9.82
CA LEU A 221 16.54 -0.70 11.11
C LEU A 221 17.88 -0.81 11.85
N GLU A 222 18.98 -1.09 11.13
CA GLU A 222 20.32 -1.15 11.72
C GLU A 222 20.85 0.21 12.19
N TYR A 223 20.34 1.32 11.64
CA TYR A 223 20.69 2.67 12.05
C TYR A 223 19.83 3.15 13.23
N GLY A 224 18.95 2.30 13.76
CA GLY A 224 18.01 2.65 14.83
C GLY A 224 16.82 3.51 14.38
N LEU A 225 16.62 3.70 13.06
CA LEU A 225 15.52 4.51 12.50
C LEU A 225 14.30 3.64 12.19
N GLY A 226 13.75 3.05 13.25
CA GLY A 226 12.62 2.12 13.19
C GLY A 226 12.64 1.15 14.37
N THR A 227 11.69 0.23 14.37
CA THR A 227 11.56 -0.79 15.42
C THR A 227 11.35 -2.17 14.81
N ASP A 228 11.82 -3.21 15.50
CA ASP A 228 11.49 -4.59 15.14
C ASP A 228 10.05 -4.93 15.58
N ASP A 229 9.44 -5.87 14.86
CA ASP A 229 8.10 -6.37 15.20
C ASP A 229 8.20 -7.71 15.94
N ASP A 230 7.55 -7.80 17.10
CA ASP A 230 7.35 -9.07 17.79
C ASP A 230 6.18 -9.82 17.13
N ILE A 231 6.50 -10.97 16.49
CA ILE A 231 5.52 -11.81 15.79
C ILE A 231 4.53 -12.50 16.72
N ASP A 232 4.88 -12.69 17.99
CA ASP A 232 4.06 -13.36 18.98
C ASP A 232 3.13 -12.39 19.72
N HIS A 233 3.43 -11.08 19.66
CA HIS A 233 2.57 -10.05 20.21
C HIS A 233 1.14 -10.16 19.66
N LEU A 234 0.14 -10.23 20.55
CA LEU A 234 -1.26 -10.47 20.16
C LEU A 234 -1.82 -9.40 19.21
N GLY A 235 -1.31 -8.17 19.29
CA GLY A 235 -1.65 -7.11 18.34
C GLY A 235 -1.22 -7.42 16.89
N ASN A 236 -0.18 -8.25 16.70
CA ASN A 236 0.31 -8.70 15.39
C ASN A 236 -0.31 -10.03 14.96
N ARG A 237 -0.82 -10.82 15.92
CA ARG A 237 -1.63 -12.00 15.64
C ARG A 237 -3.07 -11.61 15.29
N ARG A 238 -3.70 -12.36 14.38
CA ARG A 238 -5.08 -12.13 13.94
C ARG A 238 -5.87 -13.42 13.97
N ILE A 239 -7.00 -13.39 14.66
CA ILE A 239 -8.00 -14.45 14.61
C ILE A 239 -8.98 -14.13 13.49
N ARG A 240 -9.22 -15.10 12.60
CA ARG A 240 -10.22 -14.98 11.54
C ARG A 240 -11.46 -15.76 11.95
N ALA A 241 -12.57 -15.04 12.08
CA ALA A 241 -13.86 -15.66 12.40
C ALA A 241 -14.38 -16.50 11.23
N VAL A 242 -15.33 -17.40 11.52
CA VAL A 242 -15.95 -18.28 10.50
C VAL A 242 -16.52 -17.47 9.33
N GLY A 243 -17.17 -16.34 9.61
CA GLY A 243 -17.70 -15.45 8.58
C GLY A 243 -16.64 -14.92 7.61
N GLU A 244 -15.47 -14.50 8.12
CA GLU A 244 -14.36 -14.02 7.30
C GLU A 244 -13.78 -15.14 6.42
N LEU A 245 -13.60 -16.33 7.00
CA LEU A 245 -13.10 -17.50 6.26
C LEU A 245 -14.05 -17.89 5.13
N LEU A 246 -15.36 -17.87 5.40
CA LEU A 246 -16.40 -18.14 4.41
C LEU A 246 -16.44 -17.06 3.32
N GLN A 247 -16.40 -15.79 3.72
CA GLN A 247 -16.41 -14.64 2.80
C GLN A 247 -15.23 -14.71 1.82
N ASN A 248 -14.01 -14.99 2.31
CA ASN A 248 -12.83 -15.10 1.46
C ASN A 248 -12.98 -16.22 0.41
N GLN A 249 -13.54 -17.35 0.81
CA GLN A 249 -13.70 -18.50 -0.07
C GLN A 249 -14.84 -18.31 -1.08
N TYR A 250 -15.90 -17.62 -0.65
CA TYR A 250 -16.96 -17.16 -1.54
C TYR A 250 -16.40 -16.18 -2.60
N ARG A 251 -15.56 -15.21 -2.19
CA ARG A 251 -14.86 -14.28 -3.09
C ARG A 251 -14.00 -15.01 -4.13
N ILE A 252 -13.22 -16.01 -3.72
CA ILE A 252 -12.44 -16.86 -4.63
C ILE A 252 -13.37 -17.59 -5.62
N GLY A 253 -14.51 -18.10 -5.15
CA GLY A 253 -15.53 -18.72 -5.99
C GLY A 253 -16.10 -17.76 -7.03
N LEU A 254 -16.42 -16.53 -6.62
CA LEU A 254 -16.92 -15.47 -7.51
C LEU A 254 -15.88 -15.05 -8.55
N SER A 255 -14.61 -14.88 -8.17
CA SER A 255 -13.54 -14.53 -9.11
C SER A 255 -13.37 -15.60 -10.21
N ARG A 256 -13.51 -16.89 -9.86
CA ARG A 256 -13.54 -17.98 -10.86
C ARG A 256 -14.78 -17.92 -11.76
N LEU A 257 -15.94 -17.57 -11.20
CA LEU A 257 -17.17 -17.37 -11.97
C LEU A 257 -17.03 -16.20 -12.94
N GLU A 258 -16.46 -15.08 -12.50
CA GLU A 258 -16.19 -13.91 -13.34
C GLU A 258 -15.32 -14.28 -14.54
N ARG A 259 -14.25 -15.06 -14.33
CA ARG A 259 -13.40 -15.54 -15.41
C ARG A 259 -14.20 -16.35 -16.44
N VAL A 260 -15.04 -17.29 -15.99
CA VAL A 260 -15.89 -18.10 -16.89
C VAL A 260 -16.89 -17.23 -17.65
N VAL A 261 -17.47 -16.22 -17.01
CA VAL A 261 -18.37 -15.26 -17.66
C VAL A 261 -17.63 -14.50 -18.76
N ARG A 262 -16.44 -13.97 -18.47
CA ARG A 262 -15.62 -13.25 -19.48
C ARG A 262 -15.27 -14.15 -20.67
N GLU A 263 -14.83 -15.38 -20.42
CA GLU A 263 -14.51 -16.36 -21.47
C GLU A 263 -15.76 -16.71 -22.32
N ARG A 264 -16.96 -16.74 -21.73
CA ARG A 264 -18.21 -17.00 -22.47
C ARG A 264 -18.67 -15.79 -23.28
N MET A 265 -18.51 -14.58 -22.75
CA MET A 265 -18.88 -13.35 -23.45
C MET A 265 -18.06 -13.12 -24.72
N THR A 266 -16.83 -13.64 -24.79
CA THR A 266 -15.99 -13.55 -26.00
C THR A 266 -16.25 -14.66 -27.02
N THR A 267 -16.91 -15.75 -26.61
CA THR A 267 -17.11 -16.94 -27.45
C THR A 267 -18.55 -17.18 -27.90
N GLN A 268 -19.53 -16.58 -27.21
CA GLN A 268 -20.94 -16.69 -27.58
C GLN A 268 -21.35 -15.54 -28.50
N ASP A 269 -22.23 -15.84 -29.46
CA ASP A 269 -22.84 -14.82 -30.32
C ASP A 269 -23.68 -13.85 -29.49
N LEU A 270 -23.61 -12.56 -29.84
CA LEU A 270 -24.26 -11.47 -29.09
C LEU A 270 -25.80 -11.56 -29.10
N ASP A 271 -26.36 -12.21 -30.11
CA ASP A 271 -27.80 -12.37 -30.27
C ASP A 271 -28.34 -13.46 -29.31
N GLY A 272 -29.10 -13.02 -28.30
CA GLY A 272 -29.77 -13.92 -27.36
C GLY A 272 -28.99 -14.25 -26.09
N ILE A 273 -27.87 -13.57 -25.81
CA ILE A 273 -27.17 -13.70 -24.54
C ILE A 273 -28.09 -13.28 -23.38
N THR A 274 -28.30 -14.21 -22.45
CA THR A 274 -29.00 -13.94 -21.19
C THR A 274 -28.06 -14.13 -20.00
N PRO A 275 -28.25 -13.42 -18.87
CA PRO A 275 -27.41 -13.60 -17.69
C PRO A 275 -27.32 -15.05 -17.21
N GLN A 276 -28.42 -15.81 -17.31
CA GLN A 276 -28.46 -17.22 -16.95
C GLN A 276 -27.54 -18.10 -17.81
N SER A 277 -27.38 -17.77 -19.10
CA SER A 277 -26.50 -18.52 -20.01
C SER A 277 -25.00 -18.32 -19.71
N LEU A 278 -24.63 -17.16 -19.17
CA LEU A 278 -23.26 -16.81 -18.82
C LEU A 278 -22.86 -17.34 -17.43
N ILE A 279 -23.81 -17.38 -16.49
CA ILE A 279 -23.53 -17.71 -15.09
C ILE A 279 -23.39 -19.22 -14.89
N ASN A 280 -22.23 -19.65 -14.37
CA ASN A 280 -22.00 -21.02 -13.89
C ASN A 280 -21.70 -21.01 -12.39
N ILE A 281 -22.62 -21.53 -11.58
CA ILE A 281 -22.49 -21.53 -10.10
C ILE A 281 -21.57 -22.64 -9.54
N LYS A 282 -21.11 -23.58 -10.37
CA LYS A 282 -20.26 -24.71 -9.91
C LYS A 282 -18.99 -24.25 -9.16
N PRO A 283 -18.24 -23.24 -9.60
CA PRO A 283 -17.05 -22.77 -8.87
C PRO A 283 -17.37 -22.21 -7.48
N VAL A 284 -18.48 -21.48 -7.35
CA VAL A 284 -18.93 -20.89 -6.09
C VAL A 284 -19.37 -21.97 -5.11
N THR A 285 -20.25 -22.87 -5.56
CA THR A 285 -20.75 -23.99 -4.73
C THR A 285 -19.63 -24.92 -4.29
N ALA A 286 -18.64 -25.19 -5.15
CA ALA A 286 -17.46 -25.99 -4.81
C ALA A 286 -16.57 -25.32 -3.75
N ALA A 287 -16.38 -24.00 -3.83
CA ALA A 287 -15.60 -23.25 -2.84
C ALA A 287 -16.26 -23.30 -1.45
N VAL A 288 -17.57 -23.05 -1.37
CA VAL A 288 -18.33 -23.12 -0.11
C VAL A 288 -18.33 -24.54 0.48
N LYS A 289 -18.58 -25.58 -0.34
CA LYS A 289 -18.55 -26.98 0.13
C LYS A 289 -17.19 -27.37 0.70
N ARG A 290 -16.09 -26.89 0.10
CA ARG A 290 -14.73 -27.17 0.58
C ARG A 290 -14.50 -26.61 1.98
N VAL A 291 -14.96 -25.39 2.23
CA VAL A 291 -14.84 -24.72 3.54
C VAL A 291 -15.64 -25.43 4.60
N LEU A 292 -16.89 -25.78 4.30
CA LEU A 292 -17.73 -26.51 5.24
C LEU A 292 -17.14 -27.88 5.59
N ARG A 293 -16.55 -28.58 4.61
CA ARG A 293 -15.81 -29.83 4.87
C ARG A 293 -14.58 -29.63 5.74
N PHE A 294 -13.85 -28.54 5.54
CA PHE A 294 -12.70 -28.22 6.38
C PHE A 294 -13.14 -28.02 7.84
N PHE A 295 -14.22 -27.26 8.07
CA PHE A 295 -14.78 -27.10 9.42
C PHE A 295 -15.26 -28.42 10.00
N SER A 296 -15.96 -29.26 9.23
CA SER A 296 -16.44 -30.56 9.73
C SER A 296 -15.32 -31.54 10.12
N VAL A 297 -14.12 -31.39 9.55
CA VAL A 297 -12.95 -32.22 9.87
C VAL A 297 -12.18 -31.67 11.08
N VAL A 298 -12.21 -30.35 11.30
CA VAL A 298 -11.48 -29.68 12.38
C VAL A 298 -12.26 -29.67 13.70
N THR A 299 -13.60 -29.70 13.67
CA THR A 299 -14.45 -29.79 14.86
C THR A 299 -15.25 -31.10 14.90
N VAL A 300 -14.73 -32.10 15.63
CA VAL A 300 -15.60 -33.14 16.21
C VAL A 300 -16.29 -32.47 17.39
N HIS A 301 -17.59 -32.18 17.28
CA HIS A 301 -18.38 -31.65 18.39
C HIS A 301 -18.30 -32.64 19.57
N GLY A 302 -17.69 -32.22 20.67
CA GLY A 302 -17.69 -32.95 21.94
C GLY A 302 -19.05 -32.80 22.62
N SER A 303 -20.06 -33.52 22.15
CA SER A 303 -21.47 -33.33 22.50
C SER A 303 -21.87 -33.81 23.91
N GLU A 304 -20.94 -34.02 24.84
CA GLU A 304 -21.25 -34.66 26.12
C GLU A 304 -21.50 -33.68 27.27
N GLN A 305 -21.11 -32.40 27.19
CA GLN A 305 -21.37 -31.42 28.26
C GLN A 305 -21.50 -29.98 27.72
N PRO A 306 -22.39 -29.13 28.27
CA PRO A 306 -22.64 -27.76 27.80
C PRO A 306 -21.46 -26.78 27.95
N ILE A 307 -20.38 -27.20 28.60
CA ILE A 307 -19.14 -26.41 28.78
C ILE A 307 -18.08 -26.80 27.72
N ARG A 308 -18.30 -27.87 26.94
CA ARG A 308 -17.40 -28.32 25.86
C ARG A 308 -17.88 -27.88 24.49
#